data_AF-B2TP15-F1
#
_entry.id   AF-B2TP15-F1
#
_cell.length_a   1.000
_cell.length_b   1.000
_cell.length_c   1.000
_cell.angle_alpha   90.00
_cell.angle_beta   90.00
_cell.angle_gamma   90.00
#
_symmetry.space_group_name_H-M   'P 1'
#
loop_
_entity.id
_entity.type
_entity.pdbx_description
1 polymer ?
#
loop_
_entity_poly.entity_id
_entity_poly.type
_entity_poly.pdbx_seq_one_letter_code
_entity_poly.pdbx_strand_id
1 'polypeptide(L)' 'MEAKCCKCKEFWNISIKAQIPQSGYKCPKCRAREAKDREKAKELRKGRVTSVLLRNRRRVHA' A
#
# COMPACT_ATOMS: atom_id res chain seq x y z
N MET A 1 0.43 22.74 14.98
CA MET A 1 -0.70 21.79 15.10
C MET A 1 -0.11 20.40 15.11
N GLU A 2 -0.51 19.58 16.07
CA GLU A 2 0.04 18.23 16.25
C GLU A 2 -1.09 17.22 16.02
N ALA A 3 -0.81 16.21 15.21
CA ALA A 3 -1.76 15.12 14.97
C ALA A 3 -1.18 13.80 15.44
N LYS A 4 -1.99 13.03 16.17
CA LYS A 4 -1.65 11.68 16.60
C LYS A 4 -1.88 10.71 15.45
N CYS A 5 -0.86 9.93 15.10
CA CYS A 5 -0.98 8.92 14.06
C CYS A 5 -1.84 7.74 14.56
N CYS A 6 -2.84 7.32 13.77
CA CYS A 6 -3.70 6.18 14.14
C CYS A 6 -2.97 4.83 14.15
N LYS A 7 -1.85 4.71 13.41
CA LYS A 7 -1.08 3.47 13.30
C LYS A 7 0.01 3.34 14.37
N CYS A 8 0.88 4.35 14.49
CA CYS A 8 2.01 4.31 15.43
C CYS A 8 1.75 5.04 16.75
N LYS A 9 0.61 5.74 16.90
CA LYS A 9 0.24 6.53 18.10
C LYS A 9 1.20 7.65 18.49
N GLU A 10 2.24 7.90 17.69
CA GLU A 10 3.15 9.04 17.84
C GLU A 10 2.48 10.35 17.43
N PHE A 11 2.93 11.44 18.03
CA PHE A 11 2.54 12.80 17.67
C PHE A 11 3.45 13.33 16.57
N TRP A 12 2.86 13.96 15.56
CA TRP A 12 3.59 14.53 14.45
C TRP A 12 3.18 15.98 14.23
N ASN A 13 4.17 16.84 14.04
CA ASN A 13 3.93 18.22 13.61
C ASN A 13 3.42 18.20 12.19
N ILE A 14 2.20 18.70 12.01
CA ILE A 14 1.55 18.83 10.72
C ILE A 14 1.30 20.29 10.41
N SER A 15 1.25 20.61 9.13
CA SER A 15 0.81 21.93 8.67
C SER A 15 -0.64 22.16 9.11
N ILE A 16 -0.94 23.38 9.54
CA ILE A 16 -2.31 23.82 9.88
C ILE A 16 -3.27 23.67 8.69
N LYS A 17 -2.73 23.70 7.46
CA LYS A 17 -3.51 23.52 6.22
C LYS A 17 -3.68 22.05 5.81
N ALA A 18 -3.10 21.10 6.56
CA ALA A 18 -3.17 19.70 6.18
C ALA A 18 -4.60 19.18 6.38
N GLN A 19 -5.26 18.78 5.28
CA GLN A 19 -6.55 18.09 5.36
C GLN A 19 -6.33 16.68 5.90
N ILE A 20 -6.71 16.48 7.17
CA ILE A 20 -6.74 15.15 7.77
C ILE A 20 -8.05 14.49 7.37
N PRO A 21 -8.03 13.36 6.66
CA PRO A 21 -9.25 12.64 6.33
C PRO A 21 -9.93 12.11 7.61
N GLN A 22 -11.26 11.94 7.58
CA GLN A 22 -12.03 11.38 8.71
C GLN A 22 -11.55 9.98 9.15
N SER A 23 -10.90 9.24 8.24
CA SER A 23 -10.24 7.97 8.53
C SER A 23 -9.04 8.08 9.48
N GLY A 24 -8.67 9.29 9.90
CA GLY A 24 -7.59 9.58 10.83
C GLY A 24 -6.27 9.94 10.16
N TYR A 25 -5.40 10.62 10.92
CA TYR A 25 -4.08 11.01 10.47
C TYR A 25 -3.14 9.80 10.39
N LYS A 26 -2.44 9.68 9.25
CA LYS A 26 -1.40 8.68 9.05
C LYS A 26 -0.06 9.38 8.81
N CYS A 27 0.94 9.03 9.63
CA CYS A 27 2.24 9.65 9.54
C CYS A 27 3.00 9.25 8.26
N PRO A 28 4.01 10.05 7.85
CA PRO A 28 4.81 9.77 6.65
C PRO A 28 5.51 8.40 6.70
N LYS A 29 5.98 7.97 7.89
CA LYS A 29 6.60 6.66 8.09
C LYS A 29 5.63 5.51 7.79
N CYS A 30 4.42 5.55 8.35
CA CYS A 30 3.41 4.52 8.11
C CYS A 30 2.95 4.52 6.66
N ARG A 31 2.81 5.70 6.04
CA ARG A 31 2.44 5.84 4.63
C ARG A 31 3.51 5.25 3.71
N ALA A 32 4.79 5.47 4.01
CA ALA A 32 5.90 4.88 3.28
C ALA A 32 5.95 3.36 3.40
N ARG A 33 5.65 2.82 4.60
CA ARG A 33 5.59 1.36 4.81
C ARG A 33 4.51 0.72 3.94
N GLU A 34 3.29 1.25 3.95
CA GLU A 34 2.19 0.71 3.15
C GLU A 34 2.42 0.82 1.64
N ALA A 35 3.09 1.88 1.19
CA ALA A 35 3.49 1.99 -0.21
C ALA A 35 4.40 0.82 -0.62
N LYS A 36 5.42 0.52 0.20
CA LYS A 36 6.31 -0.63 -0.03
C LYS A 36 5.57 -1.96 0.01
N ASP A 37 4.65 -2.15 0.96
CA ASP A 37 3.86 -3.39 1.03
C ASP A 37 2.97 -3.57 -0.20
N ARG A 38 2.37 -2.48 -0.70
CA ARG A 38 1.56 -2.49 -1.92
C ARG A 38 2.40 -2.80 -3.16
N GLU A 39 3.63 -2.27 -3.25
CA GLU A 39 4.56 -2.60 -4.33
C GLU A 39 4.98 -4.06 -4.27
N LYS A 40 5.35 -4.56 -3.09
CA LYS A 40 5.69 -5.98 -2.90
C LYS A 40 4.52 -6.90 -3.30
N ALA A 41 3.29 -6.53 -2.94
CA ALA A 41 2.09 -7.27 -3.34
C ALA A 41 1.86 -7.24 -4.87
N LYS A 42 2.18 -6.14 -5.55
CA LYS A 42 2.12 -6.07 -7.02
C LYS A 42 3.18 -6.97 -7.67
N GLU A 43 4.41 -6.96 -7.16
CA GLU A 43 5.49 -7.81 -7.68
C GLU A 43 5.16 -9.30 -7.52
N LEU A 44 4.65 -9.71 -6.35
CA LEU A 44 4.19 -11.08 -6.13
C LEU A 44 3.06 -11.49 -7.10
N ARG A 45 2.19 -10.55 -7.49
CA ARG A 45 1.11 -10.81 -8.46
C ARG A 45 1.62 -10.94 -9.90
N LYS A 46 2.67 -10.21 -10.29
CA LYS A 46 3.21 -10.27 -11.67
C LYS A 46 3.63 -11.69 -12.06
N GLY A 47 4.35 -12.40 -11.20
CA GLY A 47 4.77 -13.79 -11.47
C GLY A 47 3.61 -14.82 -11.46
N ARG A 48 2.53 -14.53 -10.72
CA ARG A 48 1.33 -15.38 -10.70
C ARG A 48 0.52 -15.27 -11.98
N VAL A 49 0.36 -14.06 -12.52
CA VAL A 49 -0.42 -13.83 -13.74
C VAL A 49 0.24 -14.50 -14.94
N THR A 50 1.56 -14.37 -15.11
CA THR A 50 2.29 -15.03 -16.19
C THR A 50 2.20 -16.55 -16.12
N SER A 51 2.33 -17.15 -14.94
CA SER A 51 2.19 -18.61 -14.79
C SER A 51 0.77 -19.11 -15.08
N VAL A 52 -0.28 -18.37 -14.68
CA VAL A 52 -1.68 -18.69 -15.03
C VAL A 52 -1.92 -18.56 -16.54
N LEU A 53 -1.44 -17.49 -17.18
CA LEU A 53 -1.58 -17.29 -18.63
C LEU A 53 -0.86 -18.39 -19.43
N LEU A 54 0.36 -18.75 -19.04
CA LEU A 54 1.11 -19.85 -19.66
C LEU A 54 0.42 -21.21 -19.47
N ARG A 55 -0.15 -21.45 -18.28
CA ARG A 55 -0.92 -22.66 -17.98
C ARG A 55 -2.19 -22.75 -18.83
N ASN A 56 -2.91 -21.65 -19.01
CA ASN A 56 -4.09 -21.60 -19.86
C ASN A 56 -3.74 -21.77 -21.34
N ARG A 57 -2.65 -21.18 -21.82
CA ARG A 57 -2.17 -21.38 -23.21
C ARG A 57 -1.92 -22.85 -23.53
N ARG A 58 -1.31 -23.62 -22.62
CA ARG A 58 -1.08 -25.07 -22.82
C ARG A 58 -2.37 -25.88 -22.93
N ARG A 59 -3.44 -25.48 -22.23
CA ARG A 59 -4.74 -26.18 -22.28
C ARG A 59 -5.50 -25.98 -23.58
N VAL A 60 -5.26 -24.87 -24.30
CA VAL A 60 -5.97 -24.55 -25.55
C VAL A 60 -5.34 -25.25 -26.76
N HIS A 61 -4.07 -25.65 -26.65
CA HIS A 61 -3.31 -26.31 -27.72
C HIS A 61 -3.05 -27.81 -27.47
N ALA A 62 -3.75 -28.41 -26.50
CA ALA A 62 -3.73 -29.85 -26.22
C ALA A 62 -5.10 -30.44 -26.56
#